data_AF-A0AAU3QFJ6-F1
#
_entry.id   AF-A0AAU3QFJ6-F1
#
_cell.length_a   1.000
_cell.length_b   1.000
_cell.length_c   1.000
_cell.angle_alpha   90.00
_cell.angle_beta   90.00
_cell.angle_gamma   90.00
#
_symmetry.space_group_name_H-M   'P 1'
#
loop_
_entity.id
_entity.type
_entity.pdbx_description
1 polymer ?
#
loop_
_entity_poly.entity_id
_entity_poly.type
_entity_poly.pdbx_seq_one_letter_code
_entity_poly.pdbx_strand_id
1 'polypeptide(L)' 'MTSELFSPLSLRSGQVLGNRIAKAAMEENMAAGGQLPDKELFGLYRRWAAGGTGR' A
#
# COMPACT_ATOMS: atom_id res chain seq x y z
N MET A 1 -11.72 -22.13 6.46
CA MET A 1 -11.71 -21.61 5.07
C MET A 1 -11.04 -20.26 5.10
N THR A 2 -9.82 -20.13 4.57
CA THR A 2 -9.17 -18.83 4.39
C THR A 2 -9.87 -18.10 3.24
N SER A 3 -10.36 -16.89 3.51
CA SER A 3 -11.02 -16.06 2.50
C SER A 3 -10.09 -15.79 1.31
N GLU A 4 -10.63 -15.79 0.09
CA GLU A 4 -9.93 -15.36 -1.13
C GLU A 4 -9.25 -14.00 -0.98
N LEU A 5 -9.78 -13.13 -0.11
CA LEU A 5 -9.20 -11.81 0.18
C LEU A 5 -7.73 -11.91 0.65
N PHE A 6 -7.39 -12.96 1.40
CA PHE A 6 -6.05 -13.19 1.94
C PHE A 6 -5.25 -14.23 1.14
N SER A 7 -5.73 -14.64 -0.04
CA SER A 7 -4.97 -15.52 -0.93
C SER A 7 -3.95 -14.71 -1.73
N PRO A 8 -2.74 -15.24 -2.00
CA PRO A 8 -1.77 -14.59 -2.86
C PRO A 8 -2.32 -14.35 -4.28
N LEU A 9 -1.88 -13.25 -4.89
CA LEU A 9 -2.21 -12.85 -6.25
C LEU A 9 -0.93 -12.66 -7.07
N SER A 10 -0.70 -13.56 -8.02
CA SER A 10 0.37 -13.43 -9.01
C SER A 10 -0.01 -12.42 -10.09
N LEU A 11 0.84 -11.43 -10.31
CA LEU A 11 0.68 -10.42 -11.34
C LEU A 11 1.43 -10.80 -12.61
N ARG A 12 0.98 -10.29 -13.77
CA ARG A 12 1.67 -10.50 -15.06
C ARG A 12 3.09 -9.94 -15.10
N SER A 13 3.44 -9.04 -14.19
CA SER A 13 4.80 -8.52 -14.01
C SER A 13 5.76 -9.50 -13.33
N GLY A 14 5.28 -10.67 -12.87
CA GLY A 14 6.06 -11.63 -12.10
C GLY A 14 6.09 -11.36 -10.59
N GLN A 15 5.53 -10.23 -10.13
CA GLN A 15 5.36 -9.95 -8.70
C GLN A 15 4.20 -10.75 -8.11
N VAL A 16 4.30 -11.09 -6.82
CA VAL A 16 3.24 -11.75 -6.06
C VAL A 16 2.84 -10.83 -4.90
N LEU A 17 1.56 -10.47 -4.83
CA LEU A 17 0.98 -9.82 -3.66
C LEU A 17 0.48 -10.91 -2.72
N GLY A 18 0.83 -10.91 -1.44
CA GLY A 18 0.40 -12.00 -0.55
C GLY A 18 -1.08 -11.92 -0.13
N ASN A 19 -1.76 -10.82 -0.45
CA ASN A 19 -3.22 -10.68 -0.33
C ASN A 19 -3.78 -9.70 -1.37
N ARG A 20 -5.11 -9.62 -1.41
CA ARG A 20 -5.88 -8.83 -2.39
C ARG A 20 -6.36 -7.49 -1.82
N ILE A 21 -5.73 -7.01 -0.75
CA ILE A 21 -6.00 -5.70 -0.15
C ILE A 21 -5.00 -4.70 -0.71
N ALA A 22 -5.51 -3.64 -1.32
CA ALA A 22 -4.70 -2.56 -1.85
C ALA A 22 -5.17 -1.21 -1.26
N LYS A 23 -4.22 -0.31 -1.03
CA LYS A 23 -4.53 1.09 -0.73
C LYS A 23 -4.85 1.80 -2.05
N ALA A 24 -6.04 2.37 -2.16
CA ALA A 24 -6.46 3.11 -3.36
C ALA A 24 -5.60 4.37 -3.56
N ALA A 25 -5.44 4.81 -4.81
CA ALA A 25 -4.84 6.12 -5.10
C ALA A 25 -5.73 7.23 -4.49
N MET A 26 -5.15 8.04 -3.61
CA MET A 26 -5.83 9.10 -2.87
C MET A 26 -4.90 10.31 -2.78
N GLU A 27 -5.47 11.49 -2.57
CA GLU A 27 -4.74 12.70 -2.24
C GLU A 27 -4.74 12.83 -0.71
N GLU A 28 -3.56 13.03 -0.12
CA GLU A 28 -3.39 13.00 1.34
C GLU A 28 -3.32 14.38 2.00
N ASN A 29 -3.24 15.48 1.23
CA ASN A 29 -3.01 16.86 1.68
C ASN A 29 -1.75 17.05 2.55
N MET A 30 -0.70 16.28 2.26
CA MET A 30 0.54 16.23 3.05
C MET A 30 1.80 16.46 2.21
N ALA A 31 1.69 17.20 1.11
CA ALA A 31 2.85 17.55 0.31
C ALA A 31 3.62 18.71 0.96
N ALA A 32 4.94 18.56 1.08
CA ALA A 32 5.81 19.64 1.49
C ALA A 32 6.05 20.64 0.34
N GLY A 33 6.88 21.66 0.60
CA GLY A 33 7.25 22.67 -0.39
C GLY A 33 7.73 22.04 -1.70
N GLY A 34 7.20 22.53 -2.82
CA GLY A 34 7.50 21.99 -4.16
C GLY A 34 6.76 20.70 -4.51
N GLN A 35 5.66 20.37 -3.82
CA GLN A 35 4.89 19.13 -4.03
C GLN A 35 5.70 17.86 -3.75
N LEU A 36 6.67 17.95 -2.84
CA LEU A 36 7.55 16.85 -2.50
C LEU A 36 7.00 16.04 -1.32
N PRO A 37 7.31 14.73 -1.25
CA PRO A 37 7.04 13.95 -0.05
C PRO A 37 7.94 14.42 1.10
N ASP A 38 7.47 14.26 2.32
CA ASP A 38 8.28 14.49 3.52
C ASP A 38 8.13 13.35 4.54
N LYS A 39 8.69 13.59 5.73
CA LYS A 39 8.71 12.61 6.83
C LYS A 39 7.31 12.15 7.23
N GLU A 40 6.31 13.02 7.16
CA GLU A 40 4.95 12.70 7.57
C GLU A 40 4.27 11.79 6.55
N LEU A 41 4.40 12.11 5.25
CA LEU A 41 3.89 11.26 4.17
C LEU A 41 4.56 9.88 4.19
N PHE A 42 5.89 9.82 4.36
CA PHE A 42 6.57 8.53 4.52
C PHE A 42 6.11 7.76 5.77
N GLY A 43 5.85 8.46 6.88
CA GLY A 43 5.33 7.87 8.10
C GLY A 43 3.93 7.28 7.94
N LEU A 44 3.07 7.93 7.17
CA LEU A 44 1.73 7.42 6.83
C LEU A 44 1.81 6.13 6.02
N TYR A 45 2.54 6.12 4.90
CA TYR A 45 2.65 4.93 4.05
C TYR A 45 3.35 3.76 4.74
N ARG A 46 4.33 4.01 5.63
CA ARG A 46 4.91 2.96 6.49
C ARG A 46 3.88 2.31 7.41
N ARG A 47 3.00 3.10 8.04
CA ARG A 47 1.95 2.58 8.93
C ARG A 47 0.94 1.73 8.16
N TRP A 48 0.52 2.17 6.97
CA TRP A 48 -0.37 1.37 6.12
C TRP A 48 0.28 0.06 5.65
N ALA A 49 1.56 0.09 5.27
CA ALA A 49 2.29 -1.12 4.90
C ALA A 49 2.39 -2.10 6.09
N ALA A 50 2.68 -1.61 7.30
CA ALA A 50 2.72 -2.43 8.51
C ALA A 50 1.35 -3.04 8.87
N GLY A 51 0.25 -2.42 8.44
CA GLY A 51 -1.12 -2.96 8.57
C GLY A 51 -1.39 -4.21 7.72
N GLY A 52 -0.49 -4.54 6.78
CA GLY A 52 -0.55 -5.77 6.00
C GLY A 52 -1.20 -5.67 4.63
N THR A 53 -1.42 -4.45 4.12
CA THR A 53 -1.85 -4.22 2.73
C THR A 53 -0.80 -4.76 1.76
N GLY A 54 -1.18 -5.66 0.84
CA GLY A 54 -0.29 -6.21 -0.19
C GLY A 54 0.84 -7.14 0.29
N ARG A 55 0.91 -7.44 1.60
CA ARG A 55 1.83 -8.42 2.19
C ARG A 55 1.53 -9.84 1.71
#